data_AF-A0A2N5YWI2-F1
#
_entry.id   AF-A0A2N5YWI2-F1
#
_cell.length_a   1.000
_cell.length_b   1.000
_cell.length_c   1.000
_cell.angle_alpha   90.00
_cell.angle_beta   90.00
_cell.angle_gamma   90.00
#
_symmetry.space_group_name_H-M   'P 1'
#
loop_
_entity.id
_entity.type
_entity.pdbx_description
1 polymer ?
#
loop_
_entity_poly.entity_id
_entity_poly.type
_entity_poly.pdbx_seq_one_letter_code
_entity_poly.pdbx_strand_id
1 'polypeptide(L)'
;MGKTRTLYRLRKYKVGITIACTGLLFGIFLFASLNIFENQVKSYFKDQTTKVLQQQYQDNINNAIQSSDRSYKLLEKSANTAIAFSLEAFIMVFMLLRLSQKGSRLSNSSPVFVGFGLILLSLYYLLLGILLPGSGQLEGLQSEYYLLKIVGAILILFGNLILIYQLFIQIVLEKVEDLINSISKCNNF
;
A
#
# COMPACT_ATOMS: atom_id res chain seq x y z
N MET A 1 22.75 -13.88 -24.39
CA MET A 1 21.69 -12.92 -24.77
C MET A 1 20.50 -12.79 -23.78
N GLY A 2 20.31 -13.67 -22.78
CA GLY A 2 19.17 -13.56 -21.82
C GLY A 2 19.29 -12.46 -20.75
N LYS A 3 20.50 -12.20 -20.22
CA LYS A 3 20.72 -11.24 -19.11
C LYS A 3 20.37 -9.79 -19.47
N THR A 4 20.63 -9.37 -20.70
CA THR A 4 20.27 -8.02 -21.21
C THR A 4 18.76 -7.81 -21.33
N ARG A 5 17.98 -8.89 -21.55
CA ARG A 5 16.52 -8.83 -21.69
C ARG A 5 15.82 -8.62 -20.34
N THR A 6 16.32 -9.22 -19.26
CA THR A 6 15.76 -9.08 -17.91
C THR A 6 16.05 -7.69 -17.33
N LEU A 7 17.27 -7.18 -17.48
CA LEU A 7 17.64 -5.84 -17.02
C LEU A 7 16.80 -4.73 -17.69
N TYR A 8 16.52 -4.87 -18.99
CA TYR A 8 15.67 -3.93 -19.71
C TYR A 8 14.23 -3.93 -19.19
N ARG A 9 13.68 -5.11 -18.86
CA ARG A 9 12.34 -5.25 -18.29
C ARG A 9 12.23 -4.65 -16.89
N LEU A 10 13.25 -4.83 -16.05
CA LEU A 10 13.34 -4.18 -14.73
C LEU A 10 13.32 -2.65 -14.85
N ARG A 11 14.08 -2.09 -15.79
CA ARG A 11 14.12 -0.63 -16.03
C ARG A 11 12.74 -0.06 -16.40
N LYS A 12 11.90 -0.85 -17.06
CA LYS A 12 10.52 -0.45 -17.42
C LYS A 12 9.63 -0.26 -16.17
N TYR A 13 9.84 -1.04 -15.12
CA TYR A 13 9.09 -0.97 -13.85
C TYR A 13 9.78 -0.17 -12.75
N LYS A 14 10.84 0.58 -13.08
CA LYS A 14 11.66 1.30 -12.09
C LYS A 14 10.83 2.12 -11.10
N VAL A 15 9.80 2.82 -11.58
CA VAL A 15 8.98 3.70 -10.73
C VAL A 15 8.18 2.90 -9.72
N GLY A 16 7.49 1.83 -10.15
CA GLY A 16 6.74 0.97 -9.24
C GLY A 16 7.66 0.29 -8.21
N ILE A 17 8.84 -0.16 -8.64
CA ILE A 17 9.86 -0.75 -7.74
C ILE A 17 10.33 0.28 -6.72
N THR A 18 10.65 1.50 -7.15
CA THR A 18 11.10 2.56 -6.24
C THR A 18 10.01 2.89 -5.21
N ILE A 19 8.75 3.07 -5.64
CA ILE A 19 7.65 3.37 -4.73
C ILE A 19 7.44 2.23 -3.71
N ALA A 20 7.40 0.98 -4.18
CA ALA A 20 7.27 -0.19 -3.29
C ALA A 20 8.44 -0.30 -2.30
N CYS A 21 9.67 -0.03 -2.74
CA CYS A 21 10.85 -0.03 -1.88
C CYS A 21 10.76 1.07 -0.82
N THR A 22 10.38 2.29 -1.21
CA THR A 22 10.21 3.40 -0.26
C THR A 22 9.08 3.13 0.74
N GLY A 23 7.96 2.56 0.29
CA GLY A 23 6.85 2.18 1.16
C GLY A 23 7.24 1.09 2.15
N LEU A 24 8.01 0.10 1.70
CA LEU A 24 8.49 -0.99 2.54
C LEU A 24 9.48 -0.48 3.58
N LEU A 25 10.45 0.33 3.18
CA LEU A 25 11.41 0.95 4.09
C LEU A 25 10.71 1.82 5.14
N PHE A 26 9.74 2.64 4.71
CA PHE A 26 8.90 3.41 5.63
C PHE A 26 8.16 2.51 6.62
N GLY A 27 7.49 1.46 6.13
CA GLY A 27 6.73 0.54 6.97
C GLY A 27 7.61 -0.20 7.99
N ILE A 28 8.75 -0.72 7.56
CA ILE A 28 9.72 -1.40 8.43
C ILE A 28 10.30 -0.42 9.45
N PHE A 29 10.70 0.78 9.02
CA PHE A 29 11.25 1.79 9.93
C PHE A 29 10.22 2.22 10.97
N LEU A 30 8.99 2.51 10.55
CA LEU A 30 7.91 2.86 11.46
C LEU A 30 7.62 1.71 12.44
N PHE A 31 7.46 0.49 11.93
CA PHE A 31 7.24 -0.70 12.76
C PHE A 31 8.36 -0.91 13.78
N ALA A 32 9.62 -0.85 13.35
CA ALA A 32 10.78 -1.01 14.22
C ALA A 32 10.83 0.11 15.28
N SER A 33 10.60 1.37 14.87
CA SER A 33 10.59 2.50 15.81
C SER A 33 9.51 2.37 16.87
N LEU A 34 8.30 1.94 16.50
CA LEU A 34 7.20 1.73 17.45
C LEU A 34 7.53 0.63 18.46
N ASN A 35 8.12 -0.49 18.01
CA ASN A 35 8.48 -1.59 18.89
C ASN A 35 9.68 -1.26 19.80
N ILE A 36 10.71 -0.57 19.28
CA ILE A 36 11.89 -0.18 20.07
C ILE A 36 11.52 0.87 21.12
N PHE A 37 10.66 1.82 20.76
CA PHE A 37 10.29 2.96 21.61
C PHE A 37 8.86 2.88 22.16
N GLU A 38 8.31 1.66 22.30
CA GLU A 38 6.91 1.44 22.68
C GLU A 38 6.52 2.21 23.94
N ASN A 39 7.36 2.10 24.98
CA ASN A 39 7.11 2.74 26.27
C ASN A 39 7.16 4.27 26.16
N GLN A 40 8.11 4.82 25.41
CA GLN A 40 8.25 6.26 25.21
C GLN A 40 7.07 6.83 24.41
N VAL A 41 6.64 6.14 23.35
CA VAL A 41 5.50 6.54 22.53
C VAL A 41 4.20 6.49 23.34
N LYS A 42 3.97 5.41 24.09
CA LYS A 42 2.79 5.29 24.96
C LYS A 42 2.81 6.34 26.08
N SER A 43 3.96 6.61 26.68
CA SER A 43 4.10 7.67 27.68
C SER A 43 3.79 9.04 27.07
N TYR A 44 4.34 9.34 25.90
CA TYR A 44 4.06 10.59 25.18
C TYR A 44 2.57 10.77 24.89
N PHE A 45 1.87 9.71 24.46
CA PHE A 45 0.42 9.79 24.24
C PHE A 45 -0.36 10.00 25.53
N LYS A 46 0.02 9.36 26.63
CA LYS A 46 -0.58 9.62 27.95
C LYS A 46 -0.36 11.06 28.40
N ASP A 47 0.83 11.61 28.18
CA ASP A 47 1.11 13.01 28.53
C ASP A 47 0.28 13.97 27.69
N GLN A 48 0.12 13.69 26.39
CA GLN A 48 -0.72 14.49 25.50
C GLN A 48 -2.20 14.41 25.89
N THR A 49 -2.74 13.22 26.17
CA THR A 49 -4.15 13.08 26.58
C THR A 49 -4.41 13.71 27.94
N THR A 50 -3.45 13.65 28.86
CA THR A 50 -3.54 14.29 30.19
C THR A 50 -3.62 15.82 30.06
N LYS A 51 -2.86 16.43 29.13
CA LYS A 51 -2.90 17.88 28.89
C LYS A 51 -4.26 18.38 28.40
N VAL A 52 -4.98 17.56 27.64
CA VAL A 52 -6.31 17.92 27.08
C VAL A 52 -7.46 17.22 27.80
N LEU A 53 -7.23 16.63 28.98
CA LEU A 53 -8.19 15.81 29.71
C LEU A 53 -9.48 16.57 30.03
N GLN A 54 -9.35 17.80 30.54
CA GLN A 54 -10.51 18.64 30.88
C GLN A 54 -11.27 19.10 29.65
N GLN A 55 -10.56 19.52 28.60
CA GLN A 55 -11.15 20.16 27.43
C GLN A 55 -11.78 19.17 26.44
N GLN A 56 -11.09 18.05 26.17
CA GLN A 56 -11.48 17.09 25.13
C GLN A 56 -12.11 15.81 25.69
N TYR A 57 -11.80 15.45 26.94
CA TYR A 57 -12.24 14.18 27.54
C TYR A 57 -13.17 14.34 28.74
N GLN A 58 -13.56 15.57 29.13
CA GLN A 58 -14.50 15.84 30.24
C GLN A 58 -14.12 15.13 31.55
N ASP A 59 -12.82 15.15 31.89
CA ASP A 59 -12.26 14.46 33.07
C ASP A 59 -12.42 12.93 33.07
N ASN A 60 -12.81 12.33 31.93
CA ASN A 60 -12.92 10.88 31.78
C ASN A 60 -11.56 10.25 31.44
N ILE A 61 -10.84 9.86 32.49
CA ILE A 61 -9.52 9.21 32.42
C ILE A 61 -9.56 7.91 31.59
N ASN A 62 -10.64 7.13 31.70
CA ASN A 62 -10.76 5.87 30.97
C ASN A 62 -10.79 6.10 29.46
N ASN A 63 -11.53 7.12 29.00
CA ASN A 63 -11.57 7.48 27.59
C ASN A 63 -10.22 8.01 27.09
N ALA A 64 -9.50 8.78 27.91
CA ALA A 64 -8.15 9.26 27.59
C ALA A 64 -7.14 8.11 27.40
N ILE A 65 -7.16 7.12 28.30
CA ILE A 65 -6.31 5.91 28.18
C ILE A 65 -6.68 5.12 26.92
N GLN A 66 -7.97 4.86 26.69
CA GLN A 66 -8.42 4.14 25.50
C GLN A 66 -8.01 4.86 24.19
N SER A 67 -8.08 6.19 24.18
CA SER A 67 -7.66 7.01 23.04
C SER A 67 -6.16 6.87 22.77
N SER A 68 -5.32 6.90 23.82
CA SER A 68 -3.88 6.64 23.73
C SER A 68 -3.59 5.25 23.13
N ASP A 69 -4.26 4.20 23.62
CA ASP A 69 -4.07 2.84 23.11
C ASP A 69 -4.53 2.70 21.66
N ARG A 70 -5.64 3.34 21.29
CA ARG A 70 -6.13 3.38 19.90
C ARG A 70 -5.14 4.11 18.99
N SER A 71 -4.54 5.19 19.46
CA SER A 71 -3.55 5.97 18.72
C SER A 71 -2.34 5.11 18.35
N TYR A 72 -1.82 4.38 19.34
CA TYR A 72 -0.72 3.42 19.11
C TYR A 72 -1.10 2.34 18.09
N LYS A 73 -2.27 1.71 18.24
CA LYS A 73 -2.78 0.70 17.28
C LYS A 73 -2.95 1.25 15.86
N LEU A 74 -3.30 2.54 15.71
CA LEU A 74 -3.41 3.19 14.41
C LEU A 74 -2.04 3.39 13.76
N LEU A 75 -1.00 3.71 14.54
CA LEU A 75 0.38 3.77 14.04
C LEU A 75 0.90 2.40 13.61
N GLU A 76 0.64 1.36 14.42
CA GLU A 76 0.96 -0.02 14.01
C GLU A 76 0.22 -0.39 12.73
N LYS A 77 -1.06 -0.01 12.61
CA LYS A 77 -1.85 -0.25 11.40
C LYS A 77 -1.26 0.49 10.20
N SER A 78 -0.76 1.71 10.36
CA SER A 78 -0.06 2.44 9.29
C SER A 78 1.17 1.68 8.80
N ALA A 79 2.01 1.20 9.73
CA ALA A 79 3.21 0.44 9.42
C ALA A 79 2.89 -0.89 8.72
N ASN A 80 1.94 -1.67 9.27
CA ASN A 80 1.51 -2.94 8.71
C ASN A 80 0.89 -2.77 7.31
N THR A 81 0.10 -1.71 7.11
CA THR A 81 -0.48 -1.35 5.81
C THR A 81 0.63 -1.04 4.79
N ALA A 82 1.63 -0.27 5.20
CA ALA A 82 2.78 0.07 4.35
C ALA A 82 3.57 -1.19 3.96
N ILE A 83 3.80 -2.11 4.89
CA ILE A 83 4.50 -3.37 4.62
C ILE A 83 3.67 -4.25 3.67
N ALA A 84 2.40 -4.48 3.99
CA ALA A 84 1.52 -5.38 3.22
C ALA A 84 1.36 -4.95 1.76
N PHE A 85 0.98 -3.69 1.51
CA PHE A 85 0.77 -3.22 0.14
C PHE A 85 2.08 -2.99 -0.63
N SER A 86 3.21 -2.80 0.07
CA SER A 86 4.52 -2.79 -0.61
C SER A 86 4.90 -4.19 -1.09
N LEU A 87 4.68 -5.21 -0.27
CA LEU A 87 4.89 -6.62 -0.67
C LEU A 87 3.95 -6.99 -1.82
N GLU A 88 2.69 -6.58 -1.77
CA GLU A 88 1.74 -6.75 -2.87
C GLU A 88 2.28 -6.10 -4.16
N ALA A 89 2.72 -4.84 -4.10
CA ALA A 89 3.31 -4.15 -5.25
C ALA A 89 4.55 -4.87 -5.82
N PHE A 90 5.40 -5.45 -4.97
CA PHE A 90 6.52 -6.29 -5.41
C PHE A 90 6.02 -7.54 -6.14
N ILE A 91 5.04 -8.26 -5.57
CA ILE A 91 4.44 -9.46 -6.20
C ILE A 91 3.89 -9.10 -7.58
N MET A 92 3.17 -7.97 -7.70
CA MET A 92 2.67 -7.48 -8.98
C MET A 92 3.79 -7.25 -9.99
N VAL A 93 4.87 -6.55 -9.59
CA VAL A 93 6.03 -6.32 -10.47
C VAL A 93 6.64 -7.64 -10.92
N PHE A 94 6.83 -8.60 -10.02
CA PHE A 94 7.37 -9.92 -10.38
C PHE A 94 6.48 -10.69 -11.34
N MET A 95 5.15 -10.68 -11.13
CA MET A 95 4.19 -11.27 -12.08
C MET A 95 4.31 -10.61 -13.45
N LEU A 96 4.32 -9.28 -13.50
CA LEU A 96 4.42 -8.49 -14.73
C LEU A 96 5.78 -8.59 -15.44
N LEU A 97 6.84 -8.98 -14.74
CA LEU A 97 8.15 -9.30 -15.32
C LEU A 97 8.17 -10.67 -16.00
N ARG A 98 7.46 -11.65 -15.41
CA ARG A 98 7.34 -13.02 -15.95
C ARG A 98 6.52 -13.05 -17.23
N LEU A 99 5.47 -12.23 -17.30
CA LEU A 99 4.56 -12.22 -18.44
C LEU A 99 5.22 -11.64 -19.71
N SER A 100 4.92 -12.24 -20.86
CA SER A 100 5.43 -11.80 -22.16
C SER A 100 4.82 -10.44 -22.53
N GLN A 101 5.64 -9.39 -22.51
CA GLN A 101 5.20 -8.02 -22.81
C GLN A 101 5.04 -7.76 -24.31
N LYS A 102 4.14 -8.49 -24.97
CA LYS A 102 3.64 -8.05 -26.28
C LYS A 102 2.66 -6.89 -26.03
N GLY A 103 3.15 -5.65 -26.16
CA GLY A 103 2.35 -4.52 -26.64
C GLY A 103 1.72 -3.51 -25.67
N SER A 104 1.45 -3.82 -24.39
CA SER A 104 0.69 -2.85 -23.56
C SER A 104 1.58 -1.92 -22.71
N ARG A 105 1.46 -0.59 -22.91
CA ARG A 105 2.00 0.45 -22.01
C ARG A 105 1.25 0.49 -20.67
N LEU A 106 0.00 -0.01 -20.66
CA LEU A 106 -0.85 -0.07 -19.48
C LEU A 106 -0.22 -0.90 -18.34
N SER A 107 0.67 -1.85 -18.65
CA SER A 107 1.31 -2.74 -17.67
C SER A 107 2.14 -2.04 -16.62
N ASN A 108 2.73 -0.90 -16.96
CA ASN A 108 3.59 -0.19 -16.03
C ASN A 108 2.82 0.59 -14.95
N SER A 109 1.53 0.85 -15.20
CA SER A 109 0.72 1.74 -14.39
C SER A 109 0.15 1.07 -13.14
N SER A 110 -0.11 -0.24 -13.19
CA SER A 110 -0.71 -1.01 -12.07
C SER A 110 0.08 -0.88 -10.75
N PRO A 111 1.39 -1.21 -10.68
CA PRO A 111 2.14 -1.09 -9.44
C PRO A 111 2.31 0.36 -8.98
N VAL A 112 2.22 1.33 -9.89
CA VAL A 112 2.28 2.75 -9.56
C VAL A 112 0.99 3.20 -8.86
N PHE A 113 -0.18 2.77 -9.35
CA PHE A 113 -1.47 3.06 -8.70
C PHE A 113 -1.56 2.44 -7.30
N VAL A 114 -1.14 1.17 -7.15
CA VAL A 114 -1.06 0.53 -5.83
C VAL A 114 -0.11 1.28 -4.91
N GLY A 115 1.06 1.67 -5.43
CA GLY A 115 2.06 2.44 -4.67
C GLY A 115 1.53 3.79 -4.15
N PHE A 116 0.85 4.57 -5.00
CA PHE A 116 0.22 5.83 -4.55
C PHE A 116 -0.92 5.58 -3.55
N GLY A 117 -1.72 4.55 -3.78
CA GLY A 117 -2.79 4.18 -2.87
C GLY A 117 -2.28 3.76 -1.49
N LEU A 118 -1.15 3.02 -1.44
CA LEU A 118 -0.42 2.72 -0.22
C LEU A 118 0.02 3.99 0.51
N ILE A 119 0.62 4.96 -0.19
CA ILE A 119 1.10 6.19 0.45
C ILE A 119 -0.05 6.91 1.13
N LEU A 120 -1.17 7.10 0.43
CA LEU A 120 -2.35 7.79 0.98
C LEU A 120 -2.98 7.03 2.16
N LEU A 121 -3.11 5.71 2.05
CA LEU A 121 -3.74 4.91 3.08
C LEU A 121 -2.88 4.78 4.35
N SER A 122 -1.56 4.61 4.18
CA SER A 122 -0.61 4.63 5.30
C SER A 122 -0.54 6.00 5.94
N LEU A 123 -0.55 7.08 5.15
CA LEU A 123 -0.59 8.45 5.66
C LEU A 123 -1.86 8.73 6.46
N TYR A 124 -3.03 8.27 5.99
CA TYR A 124 -4.28 8.35 6.74
C TYR A 124 -4.16 7.74 8.14
N TYR A 125 -3.68 6.49 8.25
CA TYR A 125 -3.51 5.85 9.55
C TYR A 125 -2.43 6.50 10.41
N LEU A 126 -1.37 7.01 9.80
CA LEU A 126 -0.31 7.74 10.48
C LEU A 126 -0.85 9.01 11.13
N LEU A 127 -1.59 9.83 10.36
CA LEU A 127 -2.19 11.07 10.84
C LEU A 127 -3.18 10.81 11.98
N LEU A 128 -4.05 9.81 11.84
CA LEU A 128 -4.96 9.44 12.93
C LEU A 128 -4.19 9.00 14.18
N GLY A 129 -3.13 8.22 14.03
CA GLY A 129 -2.33 7.77 15.18
C GLY A 129 -1.58 8.90 15.90
N ILE A 130 -1.13 9.92 15.17
CA ILE A 130 -0.41 11.07 15.76
C ILE A 130 -1.37 12.08 16.39
N LEU A 131 -2.52 12.35 15.76
CA LEU A 131 -3.41 13.45 16.13
C LEU A 131 -4.50 13.04 17.13
N LEU A 132 -4.84 11.76 17.23
CA LEU A 132 -5.88 11.27 18.13
C LEU A 132 -5.66 11.62 19.62
N PRO A 133 -4.44 11.53 20.18
CA PRO A 133 -4.22 11.89 21.59
C PRO A 133 -4.62 13.32 21.92
N GLY A 134 -4.37 14.27 21.02
CA GLY A 134 -4.62 15.71 21.24
C GLY A 134 -6.04 16.17 20.90
N SER A 135 -6.76 15.46 20.03
CA SER A 135 -8.13 15.84 19.63
C SER A 135 -9.22 15.21 20.51
N GLY A 136 -8.98 14.02 21.07
CA GLY A 136 -9.97 13.27 21.85
C GLY A 136 -11.18 12.72 21.07
N GLN A 137 -11.35 13.12 19.81
CA GLN A 137 -12.48 12.73 18.98
C GLN A 137 -12.02 12.02 17.71
N LEU A 138 -12.03 10.69 17.75
CA LEU A 138 -11.64 9.86 16.59
C LEU A 138 -12.55 10.12 15.38
N GLU A 139 -13.85 10.29 15.59
CA GLU A 139 -14.83 10.50 14.52
C GLU A 139 -14.57 11.80 13.75
N GLY A 140 -14.20 12.88 14.47
CA GLY A 140 -13.82 14.16 13.87
C GLY A 140 -12.63 14.00 12.93
N LEU A 141 -11.54 13.40 13.42
CA LEU A 141 -10.35 13.16 12.59
C LEU A 141 -10.62 12.20 11.42
N GLN A 142 -11.45 11.17 11.64
CA GLN A 142 -11.84 10.25 10.56
C GLN A 142 -12.59 10.98 9.45
N SER A 143 -13.47 11.92 9.80
CA SER A 143 -14.21 12.73 8.83
C SER A 143 -13.29 13.69 8.07
N GLU A 144 -12.33 14.33 8.75
CA GLU A 144 -11.37 15.28 8.16
C GLU A 144 -10.45 14.60 7.14
N TYR A 145 -9.92 13.42 7.49
CA TYR A 145 -9.00 12.66 6.63
C TYR A 145 -9.68 11.56 5.81
N TYR A 146 -11.02 11.52 5.78
CA TYR A 146 -11.80 10.49 5.10
C TYR A 146 -11.43 10.35 3.62
N LEU A 147 -11.16 11.49 2.96
CA LEU A 147 -10.79 11.54 1.55
C LEU A 147 -9.49 10.76 1.28
N LEU A 148 -8.46 10.88 2.13
CA LEU A 148 -7.21 10.11 1.96
C LEU A 148 -7.46 8.61 1.97
N LYS A 149 -8.31 8.14 2.90
CA LYS A 149 -8.68 6.73 2.99
C LYS A 149 -9.39 6.24 1.72
N ILE A 150 -10.40 6.98 1.25
CA ILE A 150 -11.15 6.58 0.05
C ILE A 150 -10.26 6.58 -1.18
N VAL A 151 -9.56 7.69 -1.43
CA VAL A 151 -8.72 7.81 -2.63
C VAL A 151 -7.61 6.77 -2.59
N GLY A 152 -6.99 6.54 -1.43
CA GLY A 152 -6.02 5.47 -1.24
C GLY A 152 -6.59 4.09 -1.61
N ALA A 153 -7.77 3.76 -1.09
CA ALA A 153 -8.44 2.48 -1.37
C ALA A 153 -8.84 2.34 -2.84
N ILE A 154 -9.36 3.39 -3.47
CA ILE A 154 -9.73 3.40 -4.90
C ILE A 154 -8.49 3.17 -5.77
N LEU A 155 -7.36 3.81 -5.47
CA LEU A 155 -6.13 3.64 -6.23
C LEU A 155 -5.56 2.22 -6.11
N ILE A 156 -5.61 1.61 -4.92
CA ILE A 156 -5.22 0.20 -4.71
C ILE A 156 -6.13 -0.72 -5.54
N LEU A 157 -7.45 -0.53 -5.45
CA LEU A 157 -8.41 -1.32 -6.21
C LEU A 157 -8.19 -1.18 -7.71
N PHE A 158 -7.99 0.05 -8.20
CA PHE A 158 -7.76 0.34 -9.60
C PHE A 158 -6.46 -0.28 -10.11
N GLY A 159 -5.39 -0.21 -9.33
CA GLY A 159 -4.13 -0.88 -9.63
C GLY A 159 -4.29 -2.40 -9.75
N ASN A 160 -5.09 -3.01 -8.88
CA ASN A 160 -5.42 -4.44 -8.92
C ASN A 160 -6.28 -4.81 -10.14
N LEU A 161 -7.30 -4.02 -10.47
CA LEU A 161 -8.14 -4.25 -11.65
C LEU A 161 -7.33 -4.20 -12.95
N ILE A 162 -6.38 -3.26 -13.05
CA ILE A 162 -5.46 -3.17 -14.20
C ILE A 162 -4.61 -4.44 -14.32
N LEU A 163 -4.11 -4.99 -13.20
CA LEU A 163 -3.34 -6.23 -13.19
C LEU A 163 -4.19 -7.41 -13.68
N ILE A 164 -5.39 -7.58 -13.13
CA ILE A 164 -6.31 -8.66 -13.49
C ILE A 164 -6.66 -8.60 -14.98
N TYR A 165 -7.00 -7.41 -15.48
CA TYR A 165 -7.29 -7.18 -16.88
C TYR A 165 -6.11 -7.59 -17.79
N GLN A 166 -4.88 -7.29 -17.37
CA GLN A 166 -3.68 -7.66 -18.14
C GLN A 166 -3.40 -9.15 -18.12
N LEU A 167 -3.54 -9.79 -16.96
CA LEU A 167 -3.44 -11.24 -16.84
C LEU A 167 -4.46 -11.92 -17.77
N PHE A 168 -5.71 -11.43 -17.78
CA PHE A 168 -6.76 -11.94 -18.65
C PHE A 168 -6.40 -11.82 -20.13
N ILE A 169 -6.00 -10.62 -20.59
CA ILE A 169 -5.59 -10.41 -21.98
C ILE A 169 -4.45 -11.34 -22.37
N GLN A 170 -3.43 -11.49 -21.53
CA GLN A 170 -2.27 -12.31 -21.88
C GLN A 170 -2.63 -13.79 -21.95
N ILE A 171 -3.43 -14.31 -21.01
CA ILE A 171 -3.89 -15.70 -21.04
C ILE A 171 -4.74 -15.97 -22.28
N VAL A 172 -5.63 -15.04 -22.65
CA VAL A 172 -6.49 -15.19 -23.83
C VAL A 172 -5.65 -15.13 -25.12
N LEU A 173 -4.74 -14.16 -25.23
CA LEU A 173 -3.89 -14.02 -26.42
C LEU A 173 -2.92 -15.18 -26.60
N GLU A 174 -2.33 -15.71 -25.52
CA GLU A 174 -1.42 -16.87 -25.59
C GLU A 174 -2.14 -18.11 -26.14
N LYS A 175 -3.38 -18.36 -25.68
CA LYS A 175 -4.21 -19.45 -26.22
C LYS A 175 -4.53 -19.28 -27.71
N VAL A 176 -4.74 -18.05 -28.17
CA VAL A 176 -5.02 -17.78 -29.59
C VAL A 176 -3.77 -18.01 -30.46
N GLU A 177 -2.59 -17.57 -30.01
CA GLU A 177 -1.34 -17.81 -30.72
C GLU A 177 -1.01 -19.31 -30.82
N ASP A 178 -1.23 -20.08 -29.74
CA ASP A 178 -1.03 -21.52 -29.75
C ASP A 178 -1.96 -22.25 -30.73
N LEU A 179 -3.23 -21.80 -30.83
CA LEU A 179 -4.19 -22.34 -31.79
C LEU A 179 -3.81 -22.01 -33.24
N ILE A 180 -3.35 -20.80 -33.52
CA ILE A 180 -2.91 -20.40 -34.87
C ILE A 180 -1.67 -21.21 -35.29
N ASN A 181 -0.73 -21.39 -34.36
CA ASN A 181 0.49 -22.16 -34.61
C ASN A 181 0.21 -23.65 -34.82
N SER A 182 -0.80 -24.22 -34.15
CA SER A 182 -1.20 -25.62 -34.38
C SER A 182 -1.88 -25.81 -35.75
N ILE A 183 -2.76 -24.89 -36.15
CA ILE A 183 -3.40 -24.89 -37.48
C ILE A 183 -2.36 -24.73 -38.59
N SER A 184 -1.41 -23.80 -38.43
CA SER A 184 -0.34 -23.59 -39.43
C SER A 184 0.57 -24.81 -39.61
N LYS A 185 0.76 -25.63 -38.56
CA LYS A 185 1.52 -26.88 -38.68
C LYS A 185 0.74 -27.98 -39.40
N CYS A 186 -0.58 -28.02 -39.26
CA CYS A 186 -1.42 -28.98 -39.98
C CYS A 186 -1.52 -28.69 -41.49
N ASN A 187 -1.47 -27.43 -41.91
CA ASN A 187 -1.55 -27.06 -43.33
C ASN A 187 -0.24 -27.25 -44.13
N ASN A 188 0.86 -27.65 -43.47
CA ASN A 188 2.16 -27.88 -44.10
C ASN A 188 2.47 -29.38 -44.33
N PHE A 189 1.47 -30.25 -44.20
CA PHE A 189 1.50 -31.67 -44.58
C PHE A 189 0.50 -31.90 -45.72
#